data_AF-A0A4P5WJG0-F1
#
_entry.id   AF-A0A4P5WJG0-F1
#
_cell.length_a   1.000
_cell.length_b   1.000
_cell.length_c   1.000
_cell.angle_alpha   90.00
_cell.angle_beta   90.00
_cell.angle_gamma   90.00
#
_symmetry.space_group_name_H-M   'P 1'
#
loop_
_entity.id
_entity.type
_entity.pdbx_description
1 polymer ?
#
loop_
_entity_poly.entity_id
_entity_poly.type
_entity_poly.pdbx_seq_one_letter_code
_entity_poly.pdbx_strand_id
1 'polypeptide(L)'
;MTVQVSGRFLLPCPVQSSGASVAELCEAALREPLGYPELSRCVFPGDTVAVVPDPETPALAELLTVVLQQLQQAAEGTASILLVLSPDPAGRQWAWLLEKLPEVLLQRVQVHHHDPADKNQSGYVASSEGGERLYLNRQVSEADTIVTVGVVCFDGELGLRGTSSALFPGLSDNETQQRTGFVPGRLADVSPQLRRGLIDELGWLTGTQFAVQAVPGAGGVLQVLAGSPEQVLERGRLLCEEVWELEPEAPAEVVLSAVDGGPCGWLALGRALENLSEVVEQGGRVILVSDVELPEGPAMQMLRRTQDPENLVRPLQREPLEDSRQAVAVIEACRRARVYLLSRLPAEVVEELGMIPLGSDAELQKLLGTVENVWLLSGAQYLRCVV
;
A
#
# COMPACT_ATOMS: atom_id res chain seq x y z
N MET A 1 -5.65 -22.97 6.25
CA MET A 1 -6.79 -22.78 7.17
C MET A 1 -8.06 -22.77 6.35
N THR A 2 -9.09 -23.48 6.80
CA THR A 2 -10.40 -23.51 6.13
C THR A 2 -11.46 -23.51 7.22
N VAL A 3 -12.34 -22.51 7.19
CA VAL A 3 -13.41 -22.32 8.19
C VAL A 3 -14.75 -22.41 7.48
N GLN A 4 -15.71 -23.08 8.11
CA GLN A 4 -17.07 -23.19 7.58
C GLN A 4 -17.93 -22.10 8.20
N VAL A 5 -18.43 -21.19 7.37
CA VAL A 5 -19.41 -20.20 7.81
C VAL A 5 -20.79 -20.78 7.57
N SER A 6 -21.53 -21.07 8.63
CA SER A 6 -22.92 -21.55 8.57
C SER A 6 -23.86 -20.44 9.03
N GLY A 7 -24.82 -20.04 8.19
CA GLY A 7 -25.75 -18.94 8.50
C GLY A 7 -26.10 -18.12 7.27
N ARG A 8 -26.60 -16.90 7.47
CA ARG A 8 -26.75 -15.92 6.38
C ARG A 8 -25.43 -15.16 6.25
N PHE A 9 -24.85 -15.18 5.06
CA PHE A 9 -23.63 -14.45 4.76
C PHE A 9 -23.81 -13.58 3.52
N LEU A 10 -23.15 -12.42 3.55
CA LEU A 10 -23.06 -11.49 2.43
C LEU A 10 -21.62 -11.47 1.92
N LEU A 11 -21.45 -11.51 0.61
CA LEU A 11 -20.16 -11.44 -0.09
C LEU A 11 -20.19 -10.23 -1.03
N PRO A 12 -20.06 -9.01 -0.50
CA PRO A 12 -20.23 -7.81 -1.31
C PRO A 12 -19.00 -7.44 -2.15
N CYS A 13 -17.85 -8.08 -1.93
CA CYS A 13 -16.64 -7.90 -2.77
C CYS A 13 -16.39 -9.13 -3.67
N PRO A 14 -15.68 -8.96 -4.80
CA PRO A 14 -15.35 -10.05 -5.71
C PRO A 14 -14.47 -11.10 -5.05
N VAL A 15 -14.73 -12.37 -5.41
CA VAL A 15 -14.01 -13.55 -4.90
C VAL A 15 -13.09 -14.17 -5.97
N GLN A 16 -13.00 -13.56 -7.15
CA GLN A 16 -12.34 -14.15 -8.31
C GLN A 16 -10.93 -13.60 -8.54
N SER A 17 -9.99 -14.52 -8.75
CA SER A 17 -8.63 -14.25 -9.24
C SER A 17 -8.58 -14.29 -10.78
N SER A 18 -7.58 -13.66 -11.40
CA SER A 18 -7.41 -13.63 -12.87
C SER A 18 -7.12 -15.00 -13.50
N GLY A 19 -6.67 -15.99 -12.72
CA GLY A 19 -6.28 -17.33 -13.18
C GLY A 19 -4.91 -17.41 -13.85
N ALA A 20 -4.31 -16.27 -14.24
CA ALA A 20 -2.95 -16.17 -14.78
C ALA A 20 -1.93 -15.84 -13.67
N SER A 21 -0.66 -16.16 -13.90
CA SER A 21 0.41 -15.74 -12.99
C SER A 21 0.65 -14.23 -13.08
N VAL A 22 1.19 -13.63 -12.01
CA VAL A 22 1.49 -12.18 -11.98
C VAL A 22 2.49 -11.80 -13.08
N ALA A 23 3.47 -12.67 -13.35
CA ALA A 23 4.41 -12.49 -14.45
C ALA A 23 3.71 -12.41 -15.82
N GLU A 24 2.79 -13.33 -16.12
CA GLU A 24 2.03 -13.32 -17.38
C GLU A 24 1.16 -12.07 -17.53
N LEU A 25 0.51 -11.63 -16.43
CA LEU A 25 -0.26 -10.37 -16.43
C LEU A 25 0.65 -9.17 -16.71
N CYS A 26 1.83 -9.12 -16.09
CA CYS A 26 2.78 -8.04 -16.29
C CYS A 26 3.34 -8.01 -17.72
N GLU A 27 3.73 -9.15 -18.26
CA GLU A 27 4.19 -9.28 -19.64
C GLU A 27 3.11 -8.91 -20.66
N ALA A 28 1.85 -9.24 -20.40
CA ALA A 28 0.73 -8.83 -21.24
C ALA A 28 0.54 -7.31 -21.21
N ALA A 29 0.57 -6.70 -20.02
CA ALA A 29 0.42 -5.26 -19.86
C ALA A 29 1.55 -4.47 -20.56
N LEU A 30 2.80 -4.95 -20.46
CA LEU A 30 3.96 -4.31 -21.09
C LEU A 30 3.96 -4.42 -22.62
N ARG A 31 3.29 -5.43 -23.19
CA ARG A 31 3.12 -5.60 -24.65
C ARG A 31 2.08 -4.67 -25.24
N GLU A 32 1.03 -4.33 -24.48
CA GLU A 32 -0.04 -3.45 -24.93
C GLU A 32 -0.27 -2.30 -23.92
N PRO A 33 0.68 -1.34 -23.80
CA PRO A 33 0.55 -0.29 -22.81
C PRO A 33 -0.59 0.68 -23.12
N LEU A 34 -1.26 1.16 -22.06
CA LEU A 34 -2.32 2.14 -22.12
C LEU A 34 -1.75 3.52 -22.47
N GLY A 35 -2.15 4.06 -23.62
CA GLY A 35 -1.83 5.44 -23.97
C GLY A 35 -0.35 5.76 -24.15
N TYR A 36 0.48 4.74 -24.36
CA TYR A 36 1.93 4.88 -24.45
C TYR A 36 2.55 3.80 -25.34
N PRO A 37 3.70 4.05 -25.99
CA PRO A 37 4.44 2.98 -26.68
C PRO A 37 4.94 1.90 -25.72
N GLU A 38 5.28 0.73 -26.25
CA GLU A 38 6.01 -0.33 -25.54
C GLU A 38 7.24 0.25 -24.82
N LEU A 39 7.48 -0.20 -23.57
CA LEU A 39 8.57 0.31 -22.73
C LEU A 39 9.94 0.25 -23.43
N SER A 40 10.20 -0.81 -24.20
CA SER A 40 11.45 -0.98 -24.95
C SER A 40 11.69 0.08 -26.03
N ARG A 41 10.64 0.76 -26.49
CA ARG A 41 10.71 1.84 -27.50
C ARG A 41 10.87 3.22 -26.86
N CYS A 42 10.78 3.30 -25.54
CA CYS A 42 10.89 4.51 -24.76
C CYS A 42 12.28 4.71 -24.16
N VAL A 43 13.15 3.69 -24.25
CA VAL A 43 14.51 3.69 -23.70
C VAL A 43 15.52 3.64 -24.85
N PHE A 44 16.47 4.58 -24.84
CA PHE A 44 17.50 4.74 -25.85
C PHE A 44 18.90 4.39 -25.32
N PRO A 45 19.87 4.10 -26.22
CA PRO A 45 21.23 3.85 -25.81
C PRO A 45 21.85 5.01 -25.04
N GLY A 46 22.35 4.73 -23.83
CA GLY A 46 22.93 5.72 -22.93
C GLY A 46 21.96 6.35 -21.92
N ASP A 47 20.67 6.08 -22.02
CA ASP A 47 19.68 6.59 -21.07
C ASP A 47 19.92 6.06 -19.66
N THR A 48 19.61 6.90 -18.67
CA THR A 48 19.45 6.50 -17.28
C THR A 48 17.97 6.30 -16.98
N VAL A 49 17.60 5.06 -16.62
CA VAL A 49 16.23 4.67 -16.29
C VAL A 49 16.10 4.52 -14.77
N ALA A 50 15.32 5.38 -14.13
CA ALA A 50 14.95 5.27 -12.73
C ALA A 50 13.69 4.41 -12.58
N VAL A 51 13.83 3.26 -11.91
CA VAL A 51 12.73 2.39 -11.52
C VAL A 51 12.40 2.65 -10.05
N VAL A 52 11.16 3.04 -9.78
CA VAL A 52 10.71 3.43 -8.44
C VAL A 52 9.57 2.52 -7.99
N PRO A 53 9.83 1.56 -7.10
CA PRO A 53 8.81 0.67 -6.57
C PRO A 53 8.04 1.29 -5.39
N ASP A 54 6.74 1.00 -5.31
CA ASP A 54 5.93 1.21 -4.12
C ASP A 54 5.99 -0.06 -3.23
N PRO A 55 6.42 0.04 -1.96
CA PRO A 55 6.59 -1.11 -1.07
C PRO A 55 5.28 -1.85 -0.74
N GLU A 56 4.12 -1.20 -0.86
CA GLU A 56 2.81 -1.80 -0.56
C GLU A 56 2.27 -2.65 -1.73
N THR A 57 3.07 -2.82 -2.79
CA THR A 57 2.62 -3.50 -4.01
C THR A 57 2.56 -5.02 -3.82
N PRO A 58 1.40 -5.67 -4.07
CA PRO A 58 1.32 -7.13 -4.03
C PRO A 58 2.19 -7.74 -5.13
N ALA A 59 2.88 -8.83 -4.81
CA ALA A 59 3.78 -9.54 -5.73
C ALA A 59 4.86 -8.64 -6.39
N LEU A 60 5.33 -7.61 -5.67
CA LEU A 60 6.29 -6.63 -6.17
C LEU A 60 7.58 -7.25 -6.75
N ALA A 61 8.11 -8.30 -6.13
CA ALA A 61 9.31 -8.98 -6.61
C ALA A 61 9.12 -9.59 -8.02
N GLU A 62 7.94 -10.16 -8.27
CA GLU A 62 7.59 -10.74 -9.58
C GLU A 62 7.43 -9.64 -10.64
N LEU A 63 6.71 -8.55 -10.30
CA LEU A 63 6.55 -7.40 -11.17
C LEU A 63 7.90 -6.77 -11.54
N LEU A 64 8.74 -6.50 -10.54
CA LEU A 64 10.07 -5.93 -10.77
C LEU A 64 10.97 -6.86 -11.58
N THR A 65 10.88 -8.17 -11.36
CA THR A 65 11.64 -9.15 -12.17
C THR A 65 11.31 -9.00 -13.65
N VAL A 66 10.03 -8.94 -14.01
CA VAL A 66 9.59 -8.76 -15.41
C VAL A 66 9.99 -7.39 -15.96
N VAL A 67 9.75 -6.32 -15.20
CA VAL A 67 10.08 -4.94 -15.63
C VAL A 67 11.58 -4.78 -15.86
N LEU A 68 12.42 -5.22 -14.92
CA LEU A 68 13.88 -5.13 -15.03
C LEU A 68 14.41 -5.99 -16.18
N GLN A 69 13.84 -7.17 -16.43
CA GLN A 69 14.21 -8.00 -17.58
C GLN A 69 13.94 -7.29 -18.91
N GLN A 70 12.78 -6.64 -19.05
CA GLN A 70 12.44 -5.87 -20.24
C GLN A 70 13.39 -4.68 -20.43
N LEU A 71 13.68 -3.94 -19.37
CA LEU A 71 14.61 -2.80 -19.41
C LEU A 71 16.05 -3.22 -19.75
N GLN A 72 16.53 -4.36 -19.25
CA GLN A 72 17.87 -4.88 -19.58
C GLN A 72 18.00 -5.36 -21.04
N GLN A 73 16.88 -5.66 -21.70
CA GLN A 73 16.83 -6.01 -23.12
C GLN A 73 16.61 -4.79 -24.02
N ALA A 74 16.02 -3.72 -23.47
CA ALA A 74 15.87 -2.45 -24.17
C ALA A 74 17.24 -1.80 -24.45
N ALA A 75 17.29 -0.94 -25.47
CA ALA A 75 18.50 -0.23 -25.87
C ALA A 75 19.75 -1.12 -26.00
N GLU A 76 19.59 -2.38 -26.44
CA GLU A 76 20.68 -3.37 -26.57
C GLU A 76 21.46 -3.61 -25.26
N GLY A 77 20.81 -3.35 -24.11
CA GLY A 77 21.41 -3.48 -22.78
C GLY A 77 22.41 -2.38 -22.41
N THR A 78 22.37 -1.23 -23.11
CA THR A 78 23.29 -0.11 -22.88
C THR A 78 22.74 0.98 -21.95
N ALA A 79 21.45 0.90 -21.58
CA ALA A 79 20.84 1.80 -20.61
C ALA A 79 21.32 1.51 -19.18
N SER A 80 21.52 2.55 -18.38
CA SER A 80 21.83 2.43 -16.95
C SER A 80 20.53 2.34 -16.16
N ILE A 81 20.35 1.29 -15.36
CA ILE A 81 19.13 1.10 -14.57
C ILE A 81 19.42 1.44 -13.10
N LEU A 82 18.66 2.40 -12.56
CA LEU A 82 18.68 2.78 -11.15
C LEU A 82 17.40 2.27 -10.48
N LEU A 83 17.52 1.43 -9.45
CA LEU A 83 16.40 1.07 -8.59
C LEU A 83 16.41 2.00 -7.37
N VAL A 84 15.50 2.97 -7.34
CA VAL A 84 15.47 4.00 -6.29
C VAL A 84 14.39 3.67 -5.27
N LEU A 85 14.82 3.37 -4.05
CA LEU A 85 14.00 2.83 -2.98
C LEU A 85 13.71 3.91 -1.94
N SER A 86 12.44 4.19 -1.68
CA SER A 86 12.02 5.06 -0.56
C SER A 86 12.39 4.43 0.80
N PRO A 87 12.25 5.15 1.92
CA PRO A 87 12.26 4.51 3.24
C PRO A 87 11.28 3.33 3.28
N ASP A 88 11.74 2.19 3.82
CA ASP A 88 10.95 0.95 3.93
C ASP A 88 9.97 1.07 5.11
N PRO A 89 8.64 0.99 4.89
CA PRO A 89 7.66 1.05 5.97
C PRO A 89 7.84 -0.07 7.01
N ALA A 90 8.46 -1.20 6.64
CA ALA A 90 8.74 -2.31 7.55
C ALA A 90 10.07 -2.14 8.32
N GLY A 91 10.86 -1.10 8.05
CA GLY A 91 12.16 -0.88 8.70
C GLY A 91 13.24 -1.92 8.35
N ARG A 92 13.01 -2.75 7.33
CA ARG A 92 13.91 -3.86 6.93
C ARG A 92 14.85 -3.49 5.77
N GLN A 93 14.95 -2.20 5.45
CA GLN A 93 15.81 -1.68 4.38
C GLN A 93 15.64 -2.43 3.05
N TRP A 94 14.42 -2.83 2.71
CA TRP A 94 14.10 -3.58 1.48
C TRP A 94 14.78 -4.95 1.30
N ALA A 95 15.43 -5.49 2.34
CA ALA A 95 16.07 -6.81 2.27
C ALA A 95 15.08 -7.90 1.82
N TRP A 96 13.85 -7.84 2.32
CA TRP A 96 12.75 -8.75 1.97
C TRP A 96 12.41 -8.80 0.48
N LEU A 97 12.69 -7.73 -0.26
CA LEU A 97 12.48 -7.63 -1.70
C LEU A 97 13.74 -8.05 -2.45
N LEU A 98 14.89 -7.45 -2.10
CA LEU A 98 16.15 -7.65 -2.82
C LEU A 98 16.59 -9.13 -2.79
N GLU A 99 16.38 -9.83 -1.68
CA GLU A 99 16.68 -11.27 -1.56
C GLU A 99 15.79 -12.15 -2.45
N LYS A 100 14.60 -11.67 -2.84
CA LYS A 100 13.67 -12.38 -3.73
C LYS A 100 13.95 -12.13 -5.21
N LEU A 101 14.67 -11.05 -5.54
CA LEU A 101 15.01 -10.72 -6.92
C LEU A 101 16.17 -11.62 -7.42
N PRO A 102 16.13 -12.09 -8.67
CA PRO A 102 17.22 -12.87 -9.24
C PRO A 102 18.56 -12.12 -9.21
N GLU A 103 19.60 -12.73 -8.65
CA GLU A 103 20.93 -12.12 -8.49
C GLU A 103 21.50 -11.59 -9.83
N VAL A 104 21.29 -12.34 -10.92
CA VAL A 104 21.73 -11.97 -12.27
C VAL A 104 21.11 -10.64 -12.74
N LEU A 105 19.88 -10.33 -12.31
CA LEU A 105 19.26 -9.05 -12.62
C LEU A 105 19.89 -7.93 -11.79
N LEU A 106 20.06 -8.14 -10.48
CA LEU A 106 20.62 -7.15 -9.58
C LEU A 106 22.05 -6.74 -9.92
N GLN A 107 22.86 -7.64 -10.49
CA GLN A 107 24.23 -7.32 -10.92
C GLN A 107 24.31 -6.21 -11.98
N ARG A 108 23.20 -5.91 -12.68
CA ARG A 108 23.11 -4.88 -13.72
C ARG A 108 22.23 -3.70 -13.31
N VAL A 109 21.85 -3.62 -12.04
CA VAL A 109 20.98 -2.57 -11.49
C VAL A 109 21.71 -1.87 -10.35
N GLN A 110 21.75 -0.54 -10.39
CA GLN A 110 22.30 0.24 -9.28
C GLN A 110 21.17 0.50 -8.27
N VAL A 111 21.29 -0.08 -7.08
CA VAL A 111 20.30 0.10 -6.01
C VAL A 111 20.64 1.33 -5.19
N HIS A 112 19.68 2.23 -5.05
CA HIS A 112 19.83 3.48 -4.31
C HIS A 112 18.74 3.60 -3.25
N HIS A 113 19.16 3.73 -1.98
CA HIS A 113 18.24 3.99 -0.87
C HIS A 113 18.15 5.49 -0.64
N HIS A 114 16.92 6.01 -0.69
CA HIS A 114 16.66 7.40 -0.40
C HIS A 114 16.70 7.66 1.11
N ASP A 115 17.45 8.69 1.51
CA ASP A 115 17.40 9.26 2.85
C ASP A 115 16.79 10.68 2.77
N PRO A 116 15.58 10.91 3.33
CA PRO A 116 14.92 12.22 3.30
C PRO A 116 15.65 13.28 4.14
N ALA A 117 16.62 12.90 4.96
CA ALA A 117 17.48 13.83 5.70
C ALA A 117 18.76 14.23 4.94
N ASP A 118 19.17 13.46 3.92
CA ASP A 118 20.37 13.75 3.13
C ASP A 118 20.08 14.72 1.98
N LYS A 119 20.35 16.01 2.22
CA LYS A 119 20.14 17.08 1.23
C LYS A 119 20.94 16.89 -0.07
N ASN A 120 21.99 16.07 -0.09
CA ASN A 120 22.75 15.80 -1.32
C ASN A 120 21.99 14.87 -2.27
N GLN A 121 21.04 14.09 -1.75
CA GLN A 121 20.16 13.25 -2.54
C GLN A 121 18.96 14.03 -3.08
N SER A 122 18.76 15.29 -2.70
CA SER A 122 17.59 16.08 -3.07
C SER A 122 17.86 16.99 -4.27
N GLY A 123 17.01 16.92 -5.29
CA GLY A 123 16.98 17.80 -6.46
C GLY A 123 15.74 18.68 -6.45
N TYR A 124 15.87 19.95 -6.82
CA TYR A 124 14.73 20.83 -7.04
C TYR A 124 13.96 20.37 -8.27
N VAL A 125 12.67 20.08 -8.10
CA VAL A 125 11.80 19.66 -9.20
C VAL A 125 10.99 20.84 -9.70
N ALA A 126 10.22 21.44 -8.79
CA ALA A 126 9.28 22.49 -9.14
C ALA A 126 8.91 23.35 -7.93
N SER A 127 8.07 24.36 -8.19
CA SER A 127 7.34 25.05 -7.13
C SER A 127 5.86 24.74 -7.29
N SER A 128 5.15 24.44 -6.19
CA SER A 128 3.71 24.25 -6.23
C SER A 128 2.99 25.53 -6.67
N GLU A 129 1.69 25.44 -6.97
CA GLU A 129 0.84 26.62 -7.18
C GLU A 129 0.94 27.66 -6.04
N GLY A 130 1.21 27.22 -4.80
CA GLY A 130 1.43 28.07 -3.63
C GLY A 130 2.81 28.75 -3.55
N GLY A 131 3.66 28.58 -4.57
CA GLY A 131 5.03 29.10 -4.61
C GLY A 131 6.02 28.29 -3.77
N GLU A 132 5.64 27.09 -3.37
CA GLU A 132 6.43 26.27 -2.47
C GLU A 132 7.45 25.44 -3.25
N ARG A 133 8.75 25.61 -2.99
CA ARG A 133 9.78 24.75 -3.59
C ARG A 133 9.62 23.29 -3.14
N LEU A 134 9.59 22.38 -4.10
CA LEU A 134 9.44 20.94 -3.88
C LEU A 134 10.72 20.24 -4.33
N TYR A 135 11.20 19.32 -3.48
CA TYR A 135 12.41 18.55 -3.72
C TYR A 135 12.10 17.06 -3.70
N LEU A 136 12.66 16.34 -4.68
CA LEU A 136 12.59 14.88 -4.77
C LEU A 136 14.00 14.31 -4.88
N ASN A 137 14.13 12.99 -4.82
CA ASN A 137 15.39 12.31 -5.06
C ASN A 137 15.98 12.72 -6.42
N ARG A 138 17.19 13.25 -6.39
CA ARG A 138 17.94 13.79 -7.52
C ARG A 138 18.10 12.77 -8.64
N GLN A 139 18.33 11.50 -8.29
CA GLN A 139 18.52 10.44 -9.27
C GLN A 139 17.24 10.13 -10.06
N VAL A 140 16.07 10.39 -9.46
CA VAL A 140 14.79 10.28 -10.17
C VAL A 140 14.54 11.53 -11.01
N SER A 141 14.72 12.72 -10.44
CA SER A 141 14.44 13.98 -11.16
C SER A 141 15.39 14.25 -12.34
N GLU A 142 16.60 13.66 -12.32
CA GLU A 142 17.61 13.79 -13.37
C GLU A 142 17.64 12.59 -14.33
N ALA A 143 16.79 11.57 -14.12
CA ALA A 143 16.73 10.41 -15.01
C ALA A 143 16.09 10.78 -16.36
N ASP A 144 16.55 10.11 -17.42
CA ASP A 144 15.99 10.27 -18.77
C ASP A 144 14.62 9.60 -18.89
N THR A 145 14.40 8.52 -18.13
CA THR A 145 13.12 7.80 -18.04
C THR A 145 12.83 7.37 -16.60
N ILE A 146 11.61 7.61 -16.15
CA ILE A 146 11.08 7.22 -14.84
C ILE A 146 9.99 6.16 -15.05
N VAL A 147 10.19 5.00 -14.43
CA VAL A 147 9.25 3.88 -14.42
C VAL A 147 8.78 3.64 -13.00
N THR A 148 7.50 3.89 -12.73
CA THR A 148 6.90 3.58 -11.42
C THR A 148 6.34 2.16 -11.42
N VAL A 149 6.63 1.38 -10.38
CA VAL A 149 6.09 0.02 -10.20
C VAL A 149 5.30 -0.01 -8.91
N GLY A 150 3.98 -0.08 -9.00
CA GLY A 150 3.12 0.20 -7.84
C GLY A 150 1.83 -0.60 -7.79
N VAL A 151 0.96 -0.19 -6.87
CA VAL A 151 -0.41 -0.68 -6.73
C VAL A 151 -1.38 0.47 -6.94
N VAL A 152 -2.49 0.22 -7.65
CA VAL A 152 -3.64 1.14 -7.62
C VAL A 152 -4.63 0.61 -6.60
N CYS A 153 -4.88 1.38 -5.55
CA CYS A 153 -5.87 1.08 -4.52
C CYS A 153 -6.31 2.35 -3.79
N PHE A 154 -7.44 2.30 -3.11
CA PHE A 154 -7.84 3.36 -2.20
C PHE A 154 -6.83 3.52 -1.07
N ASP A 155 -6.59 4.76 -0.67
CA ASP A 155 -5.59 5.08 0.35
C ASP A 155 -6.07 6.32 1.12
N GLY A 156 -6.36 6.16 2.41
CA GLY A 156 -6.83 7.27 3.25
C GLY A 156 -5.78 8.37 3.48
N GLU A 157 -4.53 8.17 3.08
CA GLU A 157 -3.48 9.19 3.11
C GLU A 157 -3.27 9.85 1.76
N LEU A 158 -3.28 9.07 0.69
CA LEU A 158 -2.96 9.54 -0.67
C LEU A 158 -4.21 9.83 -1.51
N GLY A 159 -5.40 9.57 -0.97
CA GLY A 159 -6.69 9.54 -1.70
C GLY A 159 -6.82 8.28 -2.55
N LEU A 160 -5.96 8.19 -3.56
CA LEU A 160 -5.78 7.00 -4.37
C LEU A 160 -4.27 6.77 -4.43
N ARG A 161 -3.82 5.58 -4.06
CA ARG A 161 -2.45 5.16 -4.30
C ARG A 161 -2.31 4.72 -5.75
N GLY A 162 -1.18 5.05 -6.37
CA GLY A 162 -0.79 4.52 -7.66
C GLY A 162 -0.01 5.53 -8.49
N THR A 163 0.78 5.02 -9.42
CA THR A 163 1.61 5.81 -10.36
C THR A 163 2.58 6.73 -9.60
N SER A 164 2.37 8.06 -9.64
CA SER A 164 3.18 9.08 -8.97
C SER A 164 3.25 8.94 -7.45
N SER A 165 2.34 8.18 -6.83
CA SER A 165 2.44 7.83 -5.40
C SER A 165 3.73 7.09 -5.02
N ALA A 166 4.35 6.38 -5.97
CA ALA A 166 5.65 5.74 -5.75
C ALA A 166 6.78 6.77 -5.63
N LEU A 167 6.62 7.96 -6.24
CA LEU A 167 7.59 9.04 -6.19
C LEU A 167 7.37 9.92 -4.95
N PHE A 168 6.16 10.45 -4.81
CA PHE A 168 5.81 11.40 -3.77
C PHE A 168 4.71 10.82 -2.87
N PRO A 169 4.87 10.88 -1.53
CA PRO A 169 5.90 11.61 -0.78
C PRO A 169 7.22 10.85 -0.54
N GLY A 170 7.27 9.55 -0.85
CA GLY A 170 8.32 8.64 -0.37
C GLY A 170 9.76 9.00 -0.77
N LEU A 171 9.96 9.75 -1.86
CA LEU A 171 11.26 10.22 -2.32
C LEU A 171 11.49 11.73 -2.13
N SER A 172 10.66 12.40 -1.31
CA SER A 172 10.85 13.80 -0.96
C SER A 172 11.66 13.98 0.31
N ASP A 173 12.33 15.14 0.43
CA ASP A 173 13.06 15.48 1.64
C ASP A 173 12.11 15.82 2.81
N ASN A 174 12.66 15.78 4.03
CA ASN A 174 11.88 16.07 5.23
C ASN A 174 11.22 17.46 5.20
N GLU A 175 11.88 18.48 4.62
CA GLU A 175 11.33 19.83 4.53
C GLU A 175 10.09 19.89 3.63
N THR A 176 10.13 19.19 2.47
CA THR A 176 8.99 19.08 1.56
C THR A 176 7.84 18.31 2.22
N GLN A 177 8.13 17.18 2.88
CA GLN A 177 7.11 16.39 3.60
C GLN A 177 6.41 17.23 4.69
N GLN A 178 7.17 17.98 5.49
CA GLN A 178 6.61 18.83 6.55
C GLN A 178 5.69 19.92 6.01
N ARG A 179 6.07 20.56 4.91
CA ARG A 179 5.31 21.67 4.31
C ARG A 179 4.05 21.22 3.63
N THR A 180 4.12 20.09 2.94
CA THR A 180 2.99 19.49 2.22
C THR A 180 2.09 18.63 3.12
N GLY A 181 2.49 18.40 4.37
CA GLY A 181 1.72 17.65 5.36
C GLY A 181 1.86 16.13 5.26
N PHE A 182 2.69 15.60 4.36
CA PHE A 182 2.97 14.16 4.20
C PHE A 182 4.06 13.67 5.16
N VAL A 183 3.93 14.02 6.44
CA VAL A 183 4.85 13.58 7.48
C VAL A 183 4.51 12.13 7.87
N PRO A 184 5.48 11.20 7.87
CA PRO A 184 5.23 9.81 8.24
C PRO A 184 4.48 9.67 9.58
N GLY A 185 3.43 8.84 9.57
CA GLY A 185 2.56 8.56 10.71
C GLY A 185 1.65 9.72 11.16
N ARG A 186 1.75 10.89 10.54
CA ARG A 186 0.82 12.00 10.78
C ARG A 186 -0.52 11.69 10.14
N LEU A 187 -1.59 11.86 10.90
CA LEU A 187 -2.95 11.78 10.38
C LEU A 187 -3.22 12.96 9.45
N ALA A 188 -3.78 12.66 8.28
CA ALA A 188 -4.12 13.68 7.29
C ALA A 188 -5.19 14.64 7.85
N ASP A 189 -4.92 15.94 7.76
CA ASP A 189 -5.82 17.04 8.14
C ASP A 189 -6.52 17.68 6.93
N VAL A 190 -6.12 17.27 5.72
CA VAL A 190 -6.65 17.72 4.43
C VAL A 190 -7.37 16.56 3.74
N SER A 191 -8.38 16.87 2.93
CA SER A 191 -9.14 15.84 2.23
C SER A 191 -8.25 14.97 1.32
N PRO A 192 -8.56 13.68 1.17
CA PRO A 192 -7.75 12.79 0.35
C PRO A 192 -7.68 13.22 -1.14
N GLN A 193 -8.72 13.91 -1.65
CA GLN A 193 -8.74 14.42 -3.02
C GLN A 193 -7.71 15.54 -3.26
N LEU A 194 -7.56 16.45 -2.30
CA LEU A 194 -6.56 17.53 -2.40
C LEU A 194 -5.14 16.96 -2.31
N ARG A 195 -4.92 15.97 -1.44
CA ARG A 195 -3.65 15.25 -1.36
C ARG A 195 -3.31 14.54 -2.67
N ARG A 196 -4.29 13.88 -3.29
CA ARG A 196 -4.10 13.25 -4.61
C ARG A 196 -3.74 14.27 -5.67
N GLY A 197 -4.42 15.42 -5.70
CA GLY A 197 -4.12 16.50 -6.64
C GLY A 197 -2.66 16.96 -6.58
N LEU A 198 -2.09 17.09 -5.38
CA LEU A 198 -0.68 17.45 -5.22
C LEU A 198 0.27 16.34 -5.71
N ILE A 199 -0.05 15.07 -5.45
CA ILE A 199 0.73 13.92 -5.94
C ILE A 199 0.73 13.90 -7.47
N ASP A 200 -0.41 14.17 -8.10
CA ASP A 200 -0.55 14.22 -9.56
C ASP A 200 0.22 15.39 -10.17
N GLU A 201 0.08 16.58 -9.59
CA GLU A 201 0.83 17.78 -9.99
C GLU A 201 2.35 17.50 -9.94
N LEU A 202 2.84 16.93 -8.84
CA LEU A 202 4.24 16.58 -8.68
C LEU A 202 4.70 15.51 -9.66
N GLY A 203 3.90 14.48 -9.89
CA GLY A 203 4.19 13.44 -10.87
C GLY A 203 4.33 13.99 -12.29
N TRP A 204 3.46 14.93 -12.65
CA TRP A 204 3.49 15.64 -13.93
C TRP A 204 4.71 16.54 -14.06
N LEU A 205 5.02 17.35 -13.03
CA LEU A 205 6.18 18.24 -13.00
C LEU A 205 7.51 17.48 -13.04
N THR A 206 7.57 16.29 -12.44
CA THR A 206 8.74 15.39 -12.49
C THR A 206 8.86 14.71 -13.86
N GLY A 207 7.80 14.74 -14.67
CA GLY A 207 7.79 14.18 -16.02
C GLY A 207 7.62 12.67 -16.06
N THR A 208 7.05 12.03 -15.04
CA THR A 208 6.89 10.55 -14.98
C THR A 208 6.36 9.97 -16.29
N GLN A 209 7.14 9.11 -16.95
CA GLN A 209 6.84 8.67 -18.32
C GLN A 209 6.01 7.38 -18.36
N PHE A 210 6.34 6.42 -17.51
CA PHE A 210 5.76 5.07 -17.58
C PHE A 210 5.37 4.55 -16.20
N ALA A 211 4.21 3.93 -16.10
CA ALA A 211 3.74 3.27 -14.88
C ALA A 211 3.42 1.81 -15.16
N VAL A 212 3.76 0.94 -14.20
CA VAL A 212 3.35 -0.47 -14.13
C VAL A 212 2.65 -0.65 -12.79
N GLN A 213 1.36 -0.93 -12.78
CA GLN A 213 0.56 -0.94 -11.57
C GLN A 213 -0.24 -2.23 -11.44
N ALA A 214 -0.15 -2.88 -10.28
CA ALA A 214 -1.04 -3.97 -9.92
C ALA A 214 -2.39 -3.41 -9.42
N VAL A 215 -3.47 -4.00 -9.89
CA VAL A 215 -4.81 -3.85 -9.29
C VAL A 215 -5.05 -5.10 -8.44
N PRO A 216 -5.25 -4.95 -7.13
CA PRO A 216 -5.48 -6.08 -6.25
C PRO A 216 -6.84 -6.74 -6.56
N GLY A 217 -6.90 -8.06 -6.41
CA GLY A 217 -8.12 -8.86 -6.43
C GLY A 217 -8.19 -9.74 -5.18
N ALA A 218 -9.25 -10.55 -5.09
CA ALA A 218 -9.38 -11.52 -4.00
C ALA A 218 -8.20 -12.49 -4.01
N GLY A 219 -7.39 -12.49 -2.95
CA GLY A 219 -6.27 -13.41 -2.79
C GLY A 219 -5.09 -13.21 -3.74
N GLY A 220 -4.96 -12.06 -4.42
CA GLY A 220 -3.80 -11.80 -5.29
C GLY A 220 -3.93 -10.56 -6.17
N VAL A 221 -3.30 -10.61 -7.36
CA VAL A 221 -3.37 -9.54 -8.36
C VAL A 221 -4.48 -9.88 -9.37
N LEU A 222 -5.48 -9.00 -9.48
CA LEU A 222 -6.54 -9.13 -10.47
C LEU A 222 -6.03 -8.80 -11.87
N GLN A 223 -5.28 -7.70 -11.99
CA GLN A 223 -4.78 -7.21 -13.26
C GLN A 223 -3.48 -6.43 -13.05
N VAL A 224 -2.60 -6.45 -14.03
CA VAL A 224 -1.49 -5.50 -14.14
C VAL A 224 -1.80 -4.54 -15.28
N LEU A 225 -1.63 -3.25 -15.02
CA LEU A 225 -1.78 -2.17 -15.99
C LEU A 225 -0.41 -1.57 -16.26
N ALA A 226 -0.12 -1.23 -17.50
CA ALA A 226 1.12 -0.56 -17.86
C ALA A 226 0.86 0.52 -18.91
N GLY A 227 1.65 1.60 -18.93
CA GLY A 227 1.51 2.69 -19.90
C GLY A 227 1.66 4.07 -19.29
N SER A 228 0.95 5.06 -19.82
CA SER A 228 1.02 6.43 -19.34
C SER A 228 0.41 6.53 -17.93
N PRO A 229 1.04 7.27 -16.99
CA PRO A 229 0.54 7.36 -15.62
C PRO A 229 -0.94 7.74 -15.52
N GLU A 230 -1.39 8.73 -16.28
CA GLU A 230 -2.77 9.21 -16.26
C GLU A 230 -3.78 8.11 -16.66
N GLN A 231 -3.53 7.40 -17.76
CA GLN A 231 -4.46 6.36 -18.24
C GLN A 231 -4.42 5.10 -17.38
N VAL A 232 -3.23 4.73 -16.88
CA VAL A 232 -3.07 3.62 -15.93
C VAL A 232 -3.82 3.90 -14.63
N LEU A 233 -3.69 5.12 -14.09
CA LEU A 233 -4.37 5.51 -12.86
C LEU A 233 -5.89 5.52 -13.06
N GLU A 234 -6.39 6.12 -14.13
CA GLU A 234 -7.83 6.19 -14.39
C GLU A 234 -8.44 4.80 -14.59
N ARG A 235 -7.78 3.94 -15.38
CA ARG A 235 -8.25 2.56 -15.57
C ARG A 235 -8.20 1.77 -14.26
N GLY A 236 -7.15 1.94 -13.47
CA GLY A 236 -7.00 1.29 -12.17
C GLY A 236 -8.03 1.76 -11.15
N ARG A 237 -8.34 3.06 -11.13
CA ARG A 237 -9.38 3.66 -10.27
C ARG A 237 -10.74 3.03 -10.54
N LEU A 238 -11.14 2.98 -11.81
CA LEU A 238 -12.42 2.38 -12.22
C LEU A 238 -12.52 0.91 -11.81
N LEU A 239 -11.42 0.15 -11.94
CA LEU A 239 -11.38 -1.24 -11.48
C LEU A 239 -11.46 -1.34 -9.95
N CYS A 240 -10.81 -0.44 -9.22
CA CYS A 240 -10.91 -0.41 -7.76
C CYS A 240 -12.31 -0.07 -7.29
N GLU A 241 -12.99 0.87 -7.95
CA GLU A 241 -14.39 1.21 -7.66
C GLU A 241 -15.31 0.02 -7.92
N GLU A 242 -15.10 -0.71 -9.01
CA GLU A 242 -15.87 -1.91 -9.34
C GLU A 242 -15.67 -3.04 -8.31
N VAL A 243 -14.46 -3.20 -7.77
CA VAL A 243 -14.07 -4.38 -6.99
C VAL A 243 -14.09 -4.14 -5.48
N TRP A 244 -13.72 -2.93 -5.03
CA TRP A 244 -13.41 -2.66 -3.63
C TRP A 244 -14.30 -1.61 -2.99
N GLU A 245 -15.18 -0.96 -3.76
CA GLU A 245 -16.18 -0.06 -3.22
C GLU A 245 -17.37 -0.82 -2.65
N LEU A 246 -17.79 -0.43 -1.46
CA LEU A 246 -18.91 -1.00 -0.75
C LEU A 246 -19.90 0.10 -0.41
N GLU A 247 -21.14 -0.06 -0.86
CA GLU A 247 -22.27 0.79 -0.52
C GLU A 247 -23.26 -0.01 0.35
N PRO A 248 -23.05 -0.08 1.68
CA PRO A 248 -23.90 -0.87 2.55
C PRO A 248 -25.23 -0.16 2.80
N GLU A 249 -26.37 -0.84 2.57
CA GLU A 249 -27.70 -0.30 2.96
C GLU A 249 -27.83 -0.08 4.47
N ALA A 250 -27.08 -0.85 5.27
CA ALA A 250 -26.99 -0.75 6.72
C ALA A 250 -25.64 -1.29 7.20
N PRO A 251 -25.09 -0.77 8.31
CA PRO A 251 -23.82 -1.25 8.87
C PRO A 251 -23.94 -2.71 9.35
N ALA A 252 -22.82 -3.43 9.32
CA ALA A 252 -22.76 -4.84 9.70
C ALA A 252 -22.66 -5.01 11.23
N GLU A 253 -23.43 -5.93 11.81
CA GLU A 253 -23.29 -6.34 13.21
C GLU A 253 -21.99 -7.12 13.45
N VAL A 254 -21.63 -7.98 12.48
CA VAL A 254 -20.45 -8.86 12.51
C VAL A 254 -19.83 -8.90 11.13
N VAL A 255 -18.53 -8.59 11.05
CA VAL A 255 -17.72 -8.73 9.84
C VAL A 255 -16.59 -9.70 10.10
N LEU A 256 -16.41 -10.67 9.19
CA LEU A 256 -15.23 -11.52 9.10
C LEU A 256 -14.48 -11.15 7.82
N SER A 257 -13.20 -10.79 7.97
CA SER A 257 -12.36 -10.43 6.84
C SER A 257 -10.92 -10.92 7.01
N ALA A 258 -10.12 -10.76 5.96
CA ALA A 258 -8.70 -11.04 5.95
C ALA A 258 -7.89 -9.87 5.38
N VAL A 259 -6.65 -9.75 5.83
CA VAL A 259 -5.62 -9.00 5.09
C VAL A 259 -5.03 -9.94 4.04
N ASP A 260 -5.33 -9.69 2.78
CA ASP A 260 -4.91 -10.56 1.67
C ASP A 260 -3.41 -10.39 1.35
N GLY A 261 -2.77 -11.41 0.74
CA GLY A 261 -1.41 -11.31 0.20
C GLY A 261 -0.29 -11.97 1.01
N GLY A 262 -0.61 -12.64 2.13
CA GLY A 262 0.37 -13.37 2.96
C GLY A 262 0.88 -12.54 4.13
N PRO A 263 2.15 -12.73 4.58
CA PRO A 263 2.73 -11.93 5.65
C PRO A 263 2.62 -10.44 5.35
N CYS A 264 2.16 -9.66 6.32
CA CYS A 264 1.89 -8.24 6.14
C CYS A 264 2.47 -7.38 7.27
N GLY A 265 2.64 -6.09 6.99
CA GLY A 265 3.09 -5.11 7.97
C GLY A 265 1.95 -4.48 8.76
N TRP A 266 2.32 -3.70 9.78
CA TRP A 266 1.38 -2.93 10.60
C TRP A 266 0.56 -1.91 9.81
N LEU A 267 1.10 -1.38 8.69
CA LEU A 267 0.36 -0.49 7.80
C LEU A 267 -0.87 -1.17 7.18
N ALA A 268 -0.71 -2.37 6.63
CA ALA A 268 -1.81 -3.15 6.05
C ALA A 268 -2.85 -3.54 7.12
N LEU A 269 -2.41 -3.93 8.32
CA LEU A 269 -3.31 -4.20 9.45
C LEU A 269 -4.11 -2.93 9.83
N GLY A 270 -3.44 -1.79 9.99
CA GLY A 270 -4.05 -0.52 10.36
C GLY A 270 -5.12 -0.09 9.34
N ARG A 271 -4.81 -0.18 8.03
CA ARG A 271 -5.79 0.11 6.97
C ARG A 271 -6.99 -0.83 7.00
N ALA A 272 -6.75 -2.13 7.17
CA ALA A 272 -7.83 -3.09 7.29
C ALA A 272 -8.76 -2.77 8.46
N LEU A 273 -8.21 -2.40 9.62
CA LEU A 273 -9.00 -2.01 10.79
C LEU A 273 -9.75 -0.67 10.58
N GLU A 274 -9.11 0.32 9.95
CA GLU A 274 -9.72 1.60 9.57
C GLU A 274 -10.94 1.34 8.66
N ASN A 275 -10.74 0.60 7.56
CA ASN A 275 -11.79 0.29 6.60
C ASN A 275 -12.95 -0.54 7.21
N LEU A 276 -12.63 -1.58 8.00
CA LEU A 276 -13.65 -2.41 8.64
C LEU A 276 -14.45 -1.67 9.71
N SER A 277 -13.87 -0.64 10.32
CA SER A 277 -14.56 0.22 11.29
C SER A 277 -15.67 1.06 10.64
N GLU A 278 -15.55 1.38 9.35
CA GLU A 278 -16.59 2.07 8.59
C GLU A 278 -17.74 1.13 8.18
N VAL A 279 -17.46 -0.17 8.06
CA VAL A 279 -18.46 -1.19 7.69
C VAL A 279 -19.29 -1.64 8.89
N VAL A 280 -18.64 -1.80 10.05
CA VAL A 280 -19.27 -2.35 11.26
C VAL A 280 -20.08 -1.28 12.00
N GLU A 281 -21.16 -1.68 12.67
CA GLU A 281 -21.92 -0.79 13.55
C GLU A 281 -21.20 -0.50 14.87
N GLN A 282 -21.67 0.53 15.60
CA GLN A 282 -21.13 0.84 16.92
C GLN A 282 -21.40 -0.31 17.91
N GLY A 283 -20.35 -0.86 18.51
CA GLY A 283 -20.43 -1.99 19.42
C GLY A 283 -20.50 -3.36 18.73
N GLY A 284 -20.40 -3.40 17.39
CA GLY A 284 -20.38 -4.64 16.61
C GLY A 284 -19.09 -5.44 16.79
N ARG A 285 -18.88 -6.43 15.93
CA ARG A 285 -17.73 -7.37 15.99
C ARG A 285 -16.95 -7.35 14.69
N VAL A 286 -15.65 -7.10 14.80
CA VAL A 286 -14.69 -7.25 13.69
C VAL A 286 -13.88 -8.51 13.96
N ILE A 287 -13.91 -9.46 13.04
CA ILE A 287 -13.10 -10.67 13.09
C ILE A 287 -12.11 -10.59 11.94
N LEU A 288 -10.84 -10.40 12.24
CA LEU A 288 -9.79 -10.20 11.25
C LEU A 288 -8.80 -11.37 11.26
N VAL A 289 -8.50 -11.90 10.09
CA VAL A 289 -7.44 -12.88 9.86
C VAL A 289 -6.26 -12.17 9.21
N SER A 290 -5.09 -12.26 9.82
CA SER A 290 -3.91 -11.56 9.29
C SER A 290 -2.61 -12.24 9.73
N ASP A 291 -1.59 -12.20 8.87
CA ASP A 291 -0.24 -12.73 9.15
C ASP A 291 0.74 -11.57 9.42
N VAL A 292 0.46 -10.78 10.46
CA VAL A 292 1.27 -9.60 10.81
C VAL A 292 2.63 -10.03 11.37
N GLU A 293 3.69 -9.43 10.84
CA GLU A 293 5.07 -9.69 11.27
C GLU A 293 5.57 -8.69 12.33
N LEU A 294 6.45 -9.19 13.21
CA LEU A 294 7.25 -8.39 14.14
C LEU A 294 8.61 -8.00 13.51
N PRO A 295 9.29 -6.95 14.01
CA PRO A 295 8.90 -6.08 15.12
C PRO A 295 7.87 -5.03 14.73
N GLU A 296 7.14 -4.53 15.73
CA GLU A 296 6.29 -3.35 15.61
C GLU A 296 7.06 -2.04 15.84
N GLY A 297 6.53 -0.96 15.27
CA GLY A 297 7.08 0.38 15.41
C GLY A 297 6.87 0.99 16.80
N PRO A 298 7.46 2.17 17.05
CA PRO A 298 7.50 2.78 18.37
C PRO A 298 6.13 3.20 18.91
N ALA A 299 5.19 3.66 18.07
CA ALA A 299 3.84 4.00 18.52
C ALA A 299 3.05 2.74 18.93
N MET A 300 3.20 1.64 18.19
CA MET A 300 2.61 0.35 18.56
C MET A 300 3.21 -0.19 19.87
N GLN A 301 4.52 -0.02 20.10
CA GLN A 301 5.14 -0.35 21.39
C GLN A 301 4.59 0.50 22.54
N MET A 302 4.31 1.79 22.31
CA MET A 302 3.66 2.66 23.30
C MET A 302 2.24 2.19 23.60
N LEU A 303 1.48 1.83 22.57
CA LEU A 303 0.12 1.29 22.70
C LEU A 303 0.10 0.02 23.55
N ARG A 304 1.01 -0.93 23.31
CA ARG A 304 1.09 -2.17 24.11
C ARG A 304 1.34 -1.93 25.61
N ARG A 305 2.03 -0.85 25.95
CA ARG A 305 2.46 -0.56 27.33
C ARG A 305 1.50 0.36 28.08
N THR A 306 0.51 0.94 27.41
CA THR A 306 -0.43 1.86 28.04
C THR A 306 -1.56 1.10 28.74
N GLN A 307 -2.08 1.68 29.82
CA GLN A 307 -3.31 1.20 30.46
C GLN A 307 -4.56 1.90 29.91
N ASP A 308 -4.38 3.06 29.27
CA ASP A 308 -5.47 3.86 28.71
C ASP A 308 -5.12 4.25 27.26
N PRO A 309 -5.52 3.42 26.28
CA PRO A 309 -5.21 3.64 24.86
C PRO A 309 -5.75 4.96 24.30
N GLU A 310 -6.93 5.41 24.74
CA GLU A 310 -7.55 6.66 24.26
C GLU A 310 -6.68 7.89 24.56
N ASN A 311 -5.93 7.85 25.66
CA ASN A 311 -5.02 8.94 26.03
C ASN A 311 -3.79 9.05 25.10
N LEU A 312 -3.52 8.05 24.26
CA LEU A 312 -2.41 8.10 23.29
C LEU A 312 -2.78 8.82 21.99
N VAL A 313 -4.07 8.91 21.62
CA VAL A 313 -4.48 9.50 20.33
C VAL A 313 -3.99 10.94 20.18
N ARG A 314 -4.19 11.78 21.20
CA ARG A 314 -3.77 13.18 21.17
C ARG A 314 -2.25 13.37 21.15
N PRO A 315 -1.45 12.68 22.00
CA PRO A 315 0.01 12.66 21.88
C PRO A 315 0.50 12.25 20.49
N LEU A 316 0.02 11.13 19.94
CA LEU A 316 0.45 10.61 18.63
C LEU A 316 0.05 11.54 17.47
N GLN A 317 -1.01 12.34 17.63
CA GLN A 317 -1.38 13.39 16.68
C GLN A 317 -0.49 14.63 16.76
N ARG A 318 -0.03 15.00 17.96
CA ARG A 318 0.80 16.20 18.17
C ARG A 318 2.26 15.97 17.79
N GLU A 319 2.79 14.80 18.13
CA GLU A 319 4.17 14.39 17.87
C GLU A 319 4.13 13.01 17.21
N PRO A 320 3.87 12.95 15.89
CA PRO A 320 3.74 11.69 15.18
C PRO A 320 5.09 10.95 15.11
N LEU A 321 5.00 9.65 15.37
CA LEU A 321 6.03 8.66 15.08
C LEU A 321 5.67 7.94 13.78
N GLU A 322 6.61 7.23 13.19
CA GLU A 322 6.47 6.57 11.87
C GLU A 322 5.20 5.69 11.74
N ASP A 323 4.79 5.04 12.82
CA ASP A 323 3.64 4.13 12.89
C ASP A 323 2.46 4.69 13.73
N SER A 324 2.45 5.99 14.04
CA SER A 324 1.39 6.65 14.83
C SER A 324 0.00 6.41 14.25
N ARG A 325 -0.15 6.43 12.91
CA ARG A 325 -1.44 6.23 12.25
C ARG A 325 -1.99 4.83 12.49
N GLN A 326 -1.12 3.82 12.42
CA GLN A 326 -1.46 2.42 12.64
C GLN A 326 -1.92 2.21 14.08
N ALA A 327 -1.21 2.81 15.04
CA ALA A 327 -1.61 2.79 16.45
C ALA A 327 -2.97 3.46 16.67
N VAL A 328 -3.22 4.63 16.06
CA VAL A 328 -4.52 5.29 16.16
C VAL A 328 -5.63 4.47 15.50
N ALA A 329 -5.38 3.84 14.35
CA ALA A 329 -6.35 2.97 13.68
C ALA A 329 -6.75 1.77 14.57
N VAL A 330 -5.79 1.17 15.28
CA VAL A 330 -6.08 0.10 16.26
C VAL A 330 -6.93 0.62 17.41
N ILE A 331 -6.57 1.77 18.00
CA ILE A 331 -7.33 2.38 19.11
C ILE A 331 -8.78 2.66 18.68
N GLU A 332 -8.94 3.32 17.54
CA GLU A 332 -10.25 3.72 17.01
C GLU A 332 -11.12 2.50 16.65
N ALA A 333 -10.53 1.45 16.08
CA ALA A 333 -11.23 0.21 15.78
C ALA A 333 -11.72 -0.49 17.07
N CYS A 334 -10.87 -0.59 18.09
CA CYS A 334 -11.23 -1.17 19.39
C CYS A 334 -12.26 -0.33 20.16
N ARG A 335 -12.27 1.00 19.97
CA ARG A 335 -13.31 1.89 20.50
C ARG A 335 -14.66 1.68 19.82
N ARG A 336 -14.63 1.44 18.51
CA ARG A 336 -15.84 1.25 17.70
C ARG A 336 -16.45 -0.14 17.90
N ALA A 337 -15.64 -1.19 17.92
CA ALA A 337 -16.09 -2.57 17.86
C ALA A 337 -15.23 -3.51 18.71
N ARG A 338 -15.75 -4.71 18.98
CA ARG A 338 -14.95 -5.81 19.54
C ARG A 338 -14.12 -6.42 18.42
N VAL A 339 -12.81 -6.21 18.47
CA VAL A 339 -11.87 -6.71 17.45
C VAL A 339 -11.30 -8.06 17.90
N TYR A 340 -11.56 -9.09 17.12
CA TYR A 340 -10.97 -10.42 17.24
C TYR A 340 -9.90 -10.58 16.17
N LEU A 341 -8.69 -10.99 16.56
CA LEU A 341 -7.57 -11.16 15.64
C LEU A 341 -7.09 -12.61 15.68
N LEU A 342 -7.18 -13.29 14.53
CA LEU A 342 -6.50 -14.55 14.28
C LEU A 342 -5.21 -14.25 13.52
N SER A 343 -4.07 -14.41 14.20
CA SER A 343 -2.75 -14.14 13.63
C SER A 343 -1.67 -15.04 14.23
N ARG A 344 -0.43 -14.90 13.75
CA ARG A 344 0.75 -15.55 14.35
C ARG A 344 1.39 -14.74 15.48
N LEU A 345 0.82 -13.59 15.82
CA LEU A 345 1.29 -12.80 16.96
C LEU A 345 1.06 -13.57 18.27
N PRO A 346 1.93 -13.42 19.29
CA PRO A 346 1.65 -13.96 20.61
C PRO A 346 0.33 -13.39 21.15
N ALA A 347 -0.49 -14.23 21.79
CA ALA A 347 -1.79 -13.81 22.33
C ALA A 347 -1.68 -12.59 23.27
N GLU A 348 -0.63 -12.56 24.09
CA GLU A 348 -0.29 -11.42 24.97
C GLU A 348 -0.13 -10.11 24.19
N VAL A 349 0.54 -10.13 23.03
CA VAL A 349 0.70 -8.93 22.18
C VAL A 349 -0.65 -8.46 21.66
N VAL A 350 -1.52 -9.39 21.25
CA VAL A 350 -2.86 -9.04 20.74
C VAL A 350 -3.72 -8.43 21.85
N GLU A 351 -3.67 -8.99 23.06
CA GLU A 351 -4.39 -8.48 24.24
C GLU A 351 -3.88 -7.10 24.68
N GLU A 352 -2.55 -6.90 24.69
CA GLU A 352 -1.91 -5.60 24.99
C GLU A 352 -2.32 -4.50 24.01
N LEU A 353 -2.69 -4.85 22.77
CA LEU A 353 -3.23 -3.93 21.77
C LEU A 353 -4.73 -3.65 21.93
N GLY A 354 -5.38 -4.24 22.93
CA GLY A 354 -6.82 -4.10 23.19
C GLY A 354 -7.70 -4.99 22.32
N MET A 355 -7.11 -5.92 21.56
CA MET A 355 -7.82 -6.89 20.72
C MET A 355 -7.99 -8.24 21.43
N ILE A 356 -8.88 -9.09 20.92
CA ILE A 356 -9.16 -10.42 21.45
C ILE A 356 -8.44 -11.46 20.56
N PRO A 357 -7.44 -12.20 21.08
CA PRO A 357 -6.76 -13.21 20.28
C PRO A 357 -7.68 -14.40 20.00
N LEU A 358 -7.59 -14.90 18.77
CA LEU A 358 -8.10 -16.22 18.39
C LEU A 358 -6.88 -17.13 18.17
N GLY A 359 -6.78 -18.20 18.95
CA GLY A 359 -5.63 -19.10 18.93
C GLY A 359 -5.70 -20.20 17.88
N SER A 360 -6.87 -20.40 17.24
CA SER A 360 -7.04 -21.44 16.21
C SER A 360 -8.28 -21.25 15.34
N ASP A 361 -8.27 -21.91 14.19
CA ASP A 361 -9.44 -22.10 13.31
C ASP A 361 -10.66 -22.63 14.09
N ALA A 362 -10.45 -23.47 15.11
CA ALA A 362 -11.52 -24.03 15.92
C ALA A 362 -12.19 -23.00 16.84
N GLU A 363 -11.43 -22.03 17.37
CA GLU A 363 -11.99 -20.92 18.15
C GLU A 363 -12.76 -19.96 17.26
N LEU A 364 -12.21 -19.65 16.07
CA LEU A 364 -12.92 -18.88 15.06
C LEU A 364 -14.24 -19.56 14.66
N GLN A 365 -14.22 -20.87 14.40
CA GLN A 365 -15.41 -21.65 14.09
C GLN A 365 -16.47 -21.61 15.20
N LYS A 366 -16.05 -21.67 16.47
CA LYS A 366 -16.97 -21.54 17.62
C LYS A 366 -17.58 -20.15 17.68
N LEU A 367 -16.79 -19.09 17.49
CA LEU A 367 -17.28 -17.71 17.48
C LEU A 367 -18.31 -17.50 16.37
N LEU A 368 -18.02 -17.99 15.16
CA LEU A 368 -18.96 -17.94 14.03
C LEU A 368 -20.24 -18.73 14.29
N GLY A 369 -20.18 -19.82 15.06
CA GLY A 369 -21.37 -20.56 15.48
C GLY A 369 -22.29 -19.81 16.46
N THR A 370 -21.86 -18.66 16.99
CA THR A 370 -22.67 -17.83 17.90
C THR A 370 -23.39 -16.66 17.22
N VAL A 371 -23.18 -16.48 15.91
CA VAL A 371 -23.71 -15.34 15.16
C VAL A 371 -24.63 -15.84 14.04
N GLU A 372 -25.73 -15.12 13.78
CA GLU A 372 -26.71 -15.53 12.75
C GLU A 372 -26.42 -14.93 11.37
N ASN A 373 -25.94 -13.67 11.35
CA ASN A 373 -25.60 -12.92 10.14
C ASN A 373 -24.14 -12.49 10.22
N VAL A 374 -23.37 -12.75 9.16
CA VAL A 374 -21.96 -12.32 9.08
C VAL A 374 -21.63 -11.80 7.68
N TRP A 375 -20.96 -10.67 7.62
CA TRP A 375 -20.42 -10.15 6.37
C TRP A 375 -19.07 -10.80 6.15
N LEU A 376 -18.88 -11.41 4.98
CA LEU A 376 -17.64 -12.04 4.58
C LEU A 376 -16.97 -11.13 3.55
N LEU A 377 -15.86 -10.54 3.94
CA LEU A 377 -15.06 -9.67 3.09
C LEU A 377 -13.69 -10.31 2.85
N SER A 378 -13.10 -10.06 1.69
CA SER A 378 -11.69 -10.33 1.40
C SER A 378 -10.95 -9.01 1.26
N GLY A 379 -9.62 -9.02 1.34
CA GLY A 379 -8.80 -7.84 1.03
C GLY A 379 -9.18 -6.59 1.81
N ALA A 380 -9.39 -6.71 3.13
CA ALA A 380 -9.83 -5.60 3.98
C ALA A 380 -9.03 -4.30 3.79
N GLN A 381 -7.74 -4.43 3.49
CA GLN A 381 -6.84 -3.29 3.27
C GLN A 381 -7.14 -2.47 2.00
N TYR A 382 -7.92 -3.01 1.06
CA TYR A 382 -8.26 -2.36 -0.20
C TYR A 382 -9.68 -1.78 -0.23
N LEU A 383 -10.53 -2.19 0.72
CA LEU A 383 -11.93 -1.79 0.81
C LEU A 383 -12.09 -0.26 0.96
N ARG A 384 -13.13 0.31 0.33
CA ARG A 384 -13.64 1.65 0.63
C ARG A 384 -15.15 1.57 0.90
N CYS A 385 -15.57 2.00 2.09
CA CYS A 385 -16.99 2.17 2.38
C CYS A 385 -17.45 3.53 1.86
N VAL A 386 -18.57 3.56 1.15
CA VAL A 386 -19.21 4.80 0.68
C VAL A 386 -20.60 4.86 1.31
N VAL A 387 -20.83 5.91 2.11
CA VAL A 387 -22.04 6.12 2.92
C VAL A 387 -22.80 7.35 2.44
#